data_AF-A0A832W525-F1
#
_entry.id   AF-A0A832W525-F1
#
_cell.length_a   1.000
_cell.length_b   1.000
_cell.length_c   1.000
_cell.angle_alpha   90.00
_cell.angle_beta   90.00
_cell.angle_gamma   90.00
#
_symmetry.space_group_name_H-M   'P 1'
#
loop_
_entity.id
_entity.type
_entity.pdbx_description
1 polymer ?
#
loop_
_entity_poly.entity_id
_entity_poly.type
_entity_poly.pdbx_seq_one_letter_code
_entity_poly.pdbx_strand_id
1 'polypeptide(L)'
;MRIERTGNPVSKLLQLLEEDLKRDDIIQIERVPAPKPSVKYREVVSKFLKEFGLATVYIRIRSAAFERRYVISAKYDWTMGGVVEGWVVEGDVVRIFEPIAISLTDMEKALDYYGDAFWKAEEKLLSKKMTEAYQEEKPPAD
;
A
#
# COMPACT_ATOMS: atom_id res chain seq x y z
N MET A 1 -10.71 -16.93 -11.57
CA MET A 1 -10.79 -16.06 -10.39
C MET A 1 -11.34 -16.88 -9.23
N ARG A 2 -10.49 -17.14 -8.23
CA ARG A 2 -10.81 -17.91 -7.03
C ARG A 2 -10.82 -16.98 -5.82
N ILE A 3 -11.81 -17.11 -4.96
CA ILE A 3 -11.92 -16.32 -3.72
C ILE A 3 -11.59 -17.22 -2.54
N GLU A 4 -10.68 -16.76 -1.68
CA GLU A 4 -10.24 -17.47 -0.47
C GLU A 4 -10.41 -16.57 0.74
N ARG A 5 -11.20 -17.02 1.71
CA ARG A 5 -11.24 -16.38 3.03
C ARG A 5 -10.10 -16.94 3.87
N THR A 6 -9.22 -16.06 4.32
CA THR A 6 -8.00 -16.46 5.01
C THR A 6 -8.22 -16.84 6.47
N GLY A 7 -9.32 -16.36 7.09
CA GLY A 7 -9.54 -16.43 8.53
C GLY A 7 -8.58 -15.57 9.36
N ASN A 8 -7.66 -14.84 8.70
CA ASN A 8 -6.69 -13.96 9.34
C ASN A 8 -7.20 -12.52 9.37
N PRO A 9 -6.90 -11.74 10.42
CA PRO A 9 -7.31 -10.34 10.49
C PRO A 9 -6.57 -9.47 9.46
N VAL A 10 -7.17 -8.34 9.08
CA VAL A 10 -6.56 -7.35 8.16
C VAL A 10 -5.19 -6.85 8.62
N SER A 11 -4.87 -6.90 9.91
CA SER A 11 -3.50 -6.61 10.38
C SER A 11 -2.43 -7.51 9.73
N LYS A 12 -2.77 -8.76 9.36
CA LYS A 12 -1.90 -9.66 8.60
C LYS A 12 -1.74 -9.25 7.15
N LEU A 13 -2.78 -8.71 6.53
CA LEU A 13 -2.69 -8.11 5.19
C LEU A 13 -1.75 -6.91 5.20
N LEU A 14 -1.87 -6.05 6.21
CA LEU A 14 -1.04 -4.87 6.37
C LEU A 14 0.44 -5.24 6.64
N GLN A 15 0.70 -6.28 7.44
CA GLN A 15 2.04 -6.84 7.63
C GLN A 15 2.64 -7.36 6.31
N LEU A 16 1.86 -8.11 5.52
CA LEU A 16 2.30 -8.60 4.22
C LEU A 16 2.64 -7.45 3.25
N LEU A 17 1.82 -6.38 3.26
CA LEU A 17 2.10 -5.18 2.49
C LEU A 17 3.42 -4.51 2.94
N GLU A 18 3.65 -4.39 4.24
CA GLU A 18 4.88 -3.83 4.81
C GLU A 18 6.12 -4.64 4.39
N GLU A 19 6.03 -5.97 4.48
CA GLU A 19 7.07 -6.89 4.02
C GLU A 19 7.37 -6.67 2.53
N ASP A 20 6.34 -6.57 1.71
CA ASP A 20 6.49 -6.36 0.27
C ASP A 20 7.11 -5.00 -0.05
N LEU A 21 6.74 -3.93 0.65
CA LEU A 21 7.31 -2.58 0.45
C LEU A 21 8.80 -2.50 0.83
N LYS A 22 9.26 -3.37 1.75
CA LYS A 22 10.66 -3.40 2.18
C LYS A 22 11.58 -4.15 1.22
N ARG A 23 11.03 -4.93 0.28
CA ARG A 23 11.81 -5.79 -0.61
C ARG A 23 12.79 -5.01 -1.50
N ASP A 24 13.86 -5.68 -1.88
CA ASP A 24 14.90 -5.13 -2.77
C ASP A 24 14.64 -5.43 -4.25
N ASP A 25 13.80 -6.39 -4.58
CA ASP A 25 13.55 -6.82 -5.96
C ASP A 25 12.35 -6.12 -6.61
N ILE A 26 11.70 -5.18 -5.91
CA ILE A 26 10.56 -4.43 -6.46
C ILE A 26 11.02 -3.63 -7.67
N ILE A 27 10.22 -3.63 -8.74
CA ILE A 27 10.46 -2.85 -9.97
C ILE A 27 9.40 -1.77 -10.19
N GLN A 28 8.22 -1.93 -9.57
CA GLN A 28 7.10 -1.01 -9.73
C GLN A 28 6.20 -1.00 -8.48
N ILE A 29 5.81 0.20 -8.05
CA ILE A 29 4.81 0.47 -7.02
C ILE A 29 3.83 1.51 -7.57
N GLU A 30 2.54 1.26 -7.39
CA GLU A 30 1.46 2.20 -7.70
C GLU A 30 0.50 2.25 -6.52
N ARG A 31 -0.07 3.43 -6.23
CA ARG A 31 -1.10 3.60 -5.20
C ARG A 31 -2.18 4.57 -5.64
N VAL A 32 -3.41 4.28 -5.24
CA VAL A 32 -4.60 5.12 -5.49
C VAL A 32 -5.35 5.30 -4.17
N PRO A 33 -5.69 6.53 -3.77
CA PRO A 33 -5.35 7.80 -4.44
C PRO A 33 -3.84 8.09 -4.37
N ALA A 34 -3.27 8.70 -5.41
CA ALA A 34 -1.87 9.16 -5.38
C ALA A 34 -1.80 10.58 -4.79
N PRO A 35 -0.84 10.87 -3.90
CA PRO A 35 -0.66 12.23 -3.40
C PRO A 35 -0.14 13.15 -4.50
N LYS A 36 -0.58 14.42 -4.48
CA LYS A 36 0.08 15.48 -5.24
C LYS A 36 1.49 15.71 -4.68
N PRO A 37 2.42 16.28 -5.47
CA PRO A 37 3.69 16.76 -4.95
C PRO A 37 3.45 17.62 -3.70
N SER A 38 4.32 17.48 -2.69
CA SER A 38 4.28 18.14 -1.37
C SER A 38 3.08 17.85 -0.44
N VAL A 39 2.11 17.03 -0.86
CA VAL A 39 0.99 16.62 0.01
C VAL A 39 1.32 15.29 0.69
N LYS A 40 1.16 15.23 2.02
CA LYS A 40 1.34 13.98 2.76
C LYS A 40 0.25 12.98 2.41
N TYR A 41 0.61 11.71 2.32
CA TYR A 41 -0.34 10.65 2.00
C TYR A 41 -1.52 10.59 2.97
N ARG A 42 -1.26 10.74 4.27
CA ARG A 42 -2.29 10.82 5.30
C ARG A 42 -3.33 11.88 4.99
N GLU A 43 -2.92 13.08 4.56
CA GLU A 43 -3.86 14.19 4.30
C GLU A 43 -4.86 13.82 3.20
N VAL A 44 -4.41 13.11 2.16
CA VAL A 44 -5.28 12.65 1.08
C VAL A 44 -6.29 11.63 1.59
N VAL A 45 -5.84 10.58 2.28
CA VAL A 45 -6.73 9.50 2.73
C VAL A 45 -7.65 9.94 3.86
N SER A 46 -7.14 10.73 4.82
CA SER A 46 -7.93 11.30 5.90
C SER A 46 -9.00 12.27 5.40
N LYS A 47 -8.78 12.97 4.27
CA LYS A 47 -9.81 13.80 3.66
C LYS A 47 -11.03 12.96 3.26
N PHE A 48 -10.83 11.84 2.56
CA PHE A 48 -11.92 10.95 2.18
C PHE A 48 -12.66 10.39 3.41
N LEU A 49 -11.92 9.98 4.44
CA LEU A 49 -12.52 9.46 5.66
C LEU A 49 -13.37 10.52 6.38
N LYS A 50 -12.91 11.77 6.46
CA LYS A 50 -13.64 12.87 7.11
C LYS A 50 -14.86 13.32 6.31
N GLU A 51 -14.74 13.39 4.99
CA GLU A 51 -15.83 13.86 4.11
C GLU A 51 -16.92 12.81 3.90
N PHE A 52 -16.54 11.53 3.79
CA PHE A 52 -17.45 10.47 3.37
C PHE A 52 -17.62 9.33 4.38
N GLY A 53 -16.91 9.36 5.52
CA GLY A 53 -16.89 8.26 6.49
C GLY A 53 -16.21 7.00 5.95
N LEU A 54 -15.54 7.07 4.80
CA LEU A 54 -14.92 5.94 4.12
C LEU A 54 -13.70 6.41 3.34
N ALA A 55 -12.61 5.63 3.42
CA ALA A 55 -11.46 5.77 2.55
C ALA A 55 -11.02 4.39 2.06
N THR A 56 -10.86 4.24 0.74
CA THR A 56 -10.35 3.00 0.13
C THR A 56 -9.05 3.29 -0.58
N VAL A 57 -8.06 2.45 -0.31
CA VAL A 57 -6.72 2.52 -0.88
C VAL A 57 -6.48 1.27 -1.71
N TYR A 58 -6.07 1.49 -2.96
CA TYR A 58 -5.56 0.44 -3.85
C TYR A 58 -4.05 0.59 -3.98
N ILE A 59 -3.33 -0.50 -3.84
CA ILE A 59 -1.88 -0.54 -4.02
C ILE A 59 -1.52 -1.70 -4.93
N ARG A 60 -0.62 -1.47 -5.87
CA ARG A 60 -0.01 -2.51 -6.70
C ARG A 60 1.49 -2.53 -6.46
N ILE A 61 2.03 -3.71 -6.17
CA ILE A 61 3.46 -3.96 -6.03
C ILE A 61 3.84 -5.07 -7.00
N ARG A 62 4.90 -4.85 -7.76
CA ARG A 62 5.41 -5.82 -8.74
C ARG A 62 6.92 -5.96 -8.63
N SER A 63 7.38 -7.20 -8.66
CA SER A 63 8.77 -7.59 -8.95
C SER A 63 8.83 -8.42 -10.24
N ALA A 64 10.01 -8.93 -10.60
CA ALA A 64 10.13 -9.92 -11.66
C ALA A 64 9.44 -11.25 -11.33
N ALA A 65 9.30 -11.58 -10.05
CA ALA A 65 8.80 -12.88 -9.57
C ALA A 65 7.33 -12.86 -9.13
N PHE A 66 6.77 -11.70 -8.79
CA PHE A 66 5.39 -11.60 -8.33
C PHE A 66 4.72 -10.27 -8.70
N GLU A 67 3.38 -10.29 -8.68
CA GLU A 67 2.56 -9.10 -8.67
C GLU A 67 1.45 -9.28 -7.63
N ARG A 68 1.32 -8.31 -6.73
CA ARG A 68 0.25 -8.26 -5.73
C ARG A 68 -0.49 -6.94 -5.78
N ARG A 69 -1.82 -7.03 -5.68
CA ARG A 69 -2.73 -5.89 -5.66
C ARG A 69 -3.49 -5.89 -4.37
N TYR A 70 -3.19 -4.94 -3.50
CA TYR A 70 -3.81 -4.77 -2.20
C TYR A 70 -4.97 -3.80 -2.31
N VAL A 71 -6.06 -4.12 -1.63
CA VAL A 71 -7.14 -3.18 -1.37
C VAL A 71 -7.40 -3.15 0.12
N ILE A 72 -7.35 -1.96 0.70
CA ILE A 72 -7.66 -1.70 2.09
C ILE A 72 -8.76 -0.64 2.12
N SER A 73 -9.85 -0.94 2.82
CA SER A 73 -10.96 -0.02 2.99
C SER A 73 -11.18 0.23 4.47
N ALA A 74 -11.13 1.51 4.86
CA ALA A 74 -11.38 1.95 6.22
C ALA A 74 -12.67 2.74 6.24
N LYS A 75 -13.65 2.26 7.02
CA LYS A 75 -14.92 2.92 7.28
C LYS A 75 -14.90 3.46 8.70
N TYR A 76 -15.45 4.65 8.92
CA TYR A 76 -15.60 5.22 10.24
C TYR A 76 -17.03 5.71 10.43
N ASP A 77 -17.73 5.08 11.35
CA ASP A 77 -19.03 5.53 11.83
C ASP A 77 -18.82 6.25 13.17
N TRP A 78 -19.25 7.50 13.26
CA TRP A 78 -19.11 8.32 14.47
C TRP A 78 -19.88 7.76 15.68
N THR A 79 -20.78 6.81 15.46
CA THR A 79 -21.56 6.12 16.50
C THR A 79 -21.07 4.72 16.82
N MET A 80 -20.48 4.01 15.85
CA MET A 80 -20.07 2.60 15.99
C MET A 80 -18.55 2.37 15.96
N GLY A 81 -17.76 3.41 15.70
CA GLY A 81 -16.30 3.34 15.59
C GLY A 81 -15.81 3.01 14.18
N GLY A 82 -14.50 2.76 14.07
CA GLY A 82 -13.85 2.44 12.80
C GLY A 82 -13.83 0.95 12.51
N VAL A 83 -13.97 0.57 11.25
CA VAL A 83 -13.76 -0.80 10.76
C VAL A 83 -12.81 -0.75 9.58
N VAL A 84 -11.82 -1.64 9.56
CA VAL A 84 -10.92 -1.82 8.42
C VAL A 84 -11.12 -3.21 7.83
N GLU A 85 -11.36 -3.25 6.54
CA GLU A 85 -11.48 -4.47 5.73
C GLU A 85 -10.42 -4.45 4.61
N GLY A 86 -10.08 -5.61 4.07
CA GLY A 86 -9.10 -5.66 2.99
C GLY A 86 -8.86 -7.03 2.39
N TRP A 87 -8.26 -7.01 1.21
CA TRP A 87 -7.89 -8.20 0.46
C TRP A 87 -6.64 -7.96 -0.38
N VAL A 88 -6.00 -9.05 -0.80
CA VAL A 88 -4.92 -9.04 -1.78
C VAL A 88 -5.26 -9.94 -2.95
N VAL A 89 -4.92 -9.50 -4.14
CA VAL A 89 -5.02 -10.29 -5.37
C VAL A 89 -3.62 -10.69 -5.81
N GLU A 90 -3.42 -11.98 -6.06
CA GLU A 90 -2.18 -12.56 -6.57
C GLU A 90 -2.55 -13.59 -7.65
N GLY A 91 -2.12 -13.33 -8.89
CA GLY A 91 -2.58 -14.12 -10.04
C GLY A 91 -4.10 -14.07 -10.20
N ASP A 92 -4.76 -15.23 -10.15
CA ASP A 92 -6.21 -15.37 -10.23
C ASP A 92 -6.89 -15.57 -8.86
N VAL A 93 -6.14 -15.47 -7.75
CA VAL A 93 -6.63 -15.68 -6.39
C VAL A 93 -6.83 -14.36 -5.67
N VAL A 94 -8.01 -14.18 -5.08
CA VAL A 94 -8.36 -13.08 -4.17
C VAL A 94 -8.41 -13.62 -2.75
N ARG A 95 -7.46 -13.19 -1.91
CA ARG A 95 -7.39 -13.55 -0.49
C ARG A 95 -8.02 -12.44 0.35
N ILE A 96 -9.15 -12.75 0.97
CA ILE A 96 -9.92 -11.84 1.82
C ILE A 96 -9.53 -12.04 3.28
N PHE A 97 -9.28 -10.93 3.99
CA PHE A 97 -8.93 -10.92 5.40
C PHE A 97 -10.13 -10.46 6.24
N GLU A 98 -10.20 -10.95 7.46
CA GLU A 98 -11.28 -10.65 8.39
C GLU A 98 -11.17 -9.20 8.89
N PRO A 99 -12.29 -8.45 8.91
CA PRO A 99 -12.28 -7.05 9.28
C PRO A 99 -11.91 -6.88 10.76
N ILE A 100 -11.32 -5.73 11.08
CA ILE A 100 -10.96 -5.36 12.46
C ILE A 100 -11.62 -4.04 12.84
N ALA A 101 -12.05 -3.93 14.10
CA ALA A 101 -12.41 -2.64 14.67
C ALA A 101 -11.14 -1.82 14.95
N ILE A 102 -11.22 -0.50 14.74
CA ILE A 102 -10.09 0.42 14.95
C ILE A 102 -10.56 1.77 15.49
N SER A 103 -9.74 2.40 16.33
CA SER A 103 -9.95 3.77 16.76
C SER A 103 -9.54 4.76 15.67
N LEU A 104 -10.10 5.98 15.69
CA LEU A 104 -9.67 7.04 14.77
C LEU A 104 -8.17 7.34 14.91
N THR A 105 -7.67 7.38 16.14
CA THR A 105 -6.25 7.65 16.44
C THR A 105 -5.32 6.58 15.87
N ASP A 106 -5.68 5.31 15.98
CA ASP A 106 -4.85 4.22 15.44
C ASP A 106 -4.91 4.18 13.92
N MET A 107 -6.05 4.58 13.33
CA MET A 107 -6.16 4.76 11.88
C MET A 107 -5.22 5.88 11.39
N GLU A 108 -5.19 7.03 12.07
CA GLU A 108 -4.28 8.12 11.71
C GLU A 108 -2.81 7.71 11.80
N LYS A 109 -2.41 7.02 12.88
CA LYS A 109 -1.06 6.47 13.03
C LYS A 109 -0.71 5.49 11.92
N ALA A 110 -1.64 4.62 11.53
CA ALA A 110 -1.43 3.69 10.43
C ALA A 110 -1.24 4.44 9.09
N LEU A 111 -2.04 5.47 8.82
CA LEU A 111 -1.91 6.27 7.60
C LEU A 111 -0.56 6.99 7.51
N ASP A 112 -0.06 7.54 8.62
CA ASP A 112 1.28 8.14 8.67
C ASP A 112 2.36 7.07 8.42
N TYR A 113 2.30 5.96 9.16
CA TYR A 113 3.29 4.88 9.06
C TYR A 113 3.39 4.31 7.64
N TYR A 114 2.26 3.92 7.05
CA TYR A 114 2.24 3.38 5.69
C TYR A 114 2.55 4.46 4.65
N GLY A 115 2.13 5.70 4.86
CA GLY A 115 2.51 6.84 4.03
C GLY A 115 4.03 6.99 3.89
N ASP A 116 4.74 6.93 5.02
CA ASP A 116 6.21 6.97 5.07
C ASP A 116 6.85 5.72 4.46
N ALA A 117 6.29 4.53 4.69
CA ALA A 117 6.78 3.29 4.10
C ALA A 117 6.70 3.33 2.57
N PHE A 118 5.60 3.82 2.01
CA PHE A 118 5.45 4.05 0.57
C PHE A 118 6.49 5.02 0.04
N TRP A 119 6.65 6.16 0.71
CA TRP A 119 7.63 7.18 0.31
C TRP A 119 9.05 6.60 0.22
N LYS A 120 9.48 5.87 1.25
CA LYS A 120 10.80 5.21 1.26
C LYS A 120 10.95 4.18 0.14
N ALA A 121 9.91 3.42 -0.14
CA ALA A 121 9.93 2.43 -1.22
C ALA A 121 9.98 3.10 -2.61
N GLU A 122 9.24 4.19 -2.81
CA GLU A 122 9.28 5.02 -4.02
C GLU A 122 10.67 5.65 -4.23
N GLU A 123 11.27 6.25 -3.19
CA GLU A 123 12.63 6.81 -3.24
C GLU A 123 13.67 5.74 -3.62
N LYS A 124 13.61 4.57 -2.99
CA LYS A 124 14.50 3.44 -3.28
C LYS A 124 14.39 2.99 -4.74
N LEU A 125 13.17 2.92 -5.28
CA LEU A 125 12.94 2.58 -6.69
C LEU A 125 13.52 3.64 -7.63
N LEU A 126 13.34 4.93 -7.31
CA LEU A 126 13.90 6.03 -8.09
C LEU A 126 15.42 6.00 -8.10
N SER A 127 16.06 5.78 -6.93
CA SER A 127 17.51 5.67 -6.84
C SER A 127 18.07 4.50 -7.66
N LYS A 128 17.38 3.35 -7.70
CA LYS A 128 17.79 2.20 -8.52
C LYS A 128 17.72 2.53 -10.01
N LYS A 129 16.61 3.08 -10.48
CA LYS A 129 16.44 3.48 -11.88
C LYS A 129 17.47 4.52 -12.33
N MET A 130 17.80 5.48 -11.47
CA MET A 130 18.88 6.43 -11.75
C MET A 130 20.23 5.73 -11.83
N THR A 131 20.55 4.81 -10.91
CA THR A 131 21.81 4.07 -10.92
C THR A 131 21.96 3.22 -12.18
N GLU A 132 20.90 2.54 -12.60
CA GLU A 132 20.87 1.74 -13.84
C GLU A 132 21.10 2.61 -15.08
N ALA A 133 20.41 3.76 -15.18
CA ALA A 133 20.60 4.71 -16.27
C ALA A 133 22.05 5.24 -16.36
N TYR A 134 22.68 5.55 -15.21
CA TYR A 134 24.08 5.99 -15.16
C TYR A 134 25.08 4.87 -15.53
N GLN A 135 24.72 3.60 -15.34
CA GLN A 135 25.57 2.48 -15.75
C GLN A 135 25.46 2.18 -17.25
N GLU A 136 24.29 2.38 -17.86
CA GLU A 136 24.11 2.25 -19.31
C GLU A 136 24.83 3.36 -20.11
N GLU A 137 24.99 4.56 -19.53
CA GLU A 137 25.70 5.68 -20.18
C GLU A 137 27.24 5.58 -20.16
N LYS A 138 27.83 4.62 -19.43
CA LYS A 138 29.30 4.42 -19.50
C LYS A 138 29.65 3.66 -20.78
N PRO A 139 30.47 4.23 -21.69
CA PRO A 139 30.99 3.48 -22.82
C PRO A 139 31.78 2.27 -22.32
N PRO A 140 31.76 1.12 -23.01
CA PRO A 140 32.65 0.03 -22.69
C PRO A 140 34.09 0.56 -22.69
N ALA A 141 34.84 0.27 -21.63
CA ALA A 141 36.24 0.63 -21.55
C ALA A 141 37.01 -0.12 -22.66
N ASP A 142 37.71 0.63 -23.51
CA ASP A 142 38.62 0.13 -24.55
C ASP A 142 39.76 -0.72 -23.98
#